data_AF-A0A061NXG8-F1
#
_entry.id   AF-A0A061NXG8-F1
#
_cell.length_a   1.000
_cell.length_b   1.000
_cell.length_c   1.000
_cell.angle_alpha   90.00
_cell.angle_beta   90.00
_cell.angle_gamma   90.00
#
_symmetry.space_group_name_H-M   'P 1'
#
loop_
_entity.id
_entity.type
_entity.pdbx_description
1 polymer ?
#
loop_
_entity_poly.entity_id
_entity_poly.type
_entity_poly.pdbx_seq_one_letter_code
_entity_poly.pdbx_strand_id
1 'polypeptide(L)'
;MRYRVDNGQKDLFSVNDYYVTYYYDSHNGDEVSSVFVIDEAVEDEYDQYYPDATGTIRNTYETQIVYLVNAVRASYDLGSLERLDDASETALNHSRDMARHNYFSHTNLEGLSPFDRMDADGVEYHSAAENLARGQVRPLDAIEGWMNSDKGHREALLGNYTHTGVGIAFDESRNNRPYYTQLYYTLP
;
A
#
# COMPACT_ATOMS: atom_id res chain seq x y z
N MET A 1 -16.55 -2.83 -25.55
CA MET A 1 -16.27 -3.11 -24.13
C MET A 1 -16.37 -4.61 -23.92
N ARG A 2 -15.25 -5.30 -23.70
CA ARG A 2 -15.25 -6.71 -23.26
C ARG A 2 -14.94 -6.74 -21.77
N TYR A 3 -15.81 -7.38 -21.01
CA TYR A 3 -15.68 -7.54 -19.56
C TYR A 3 -14.73 -8.68 -19.23
N ARG A 4 -13.80 -8.49 -18.30
CA ARG A 4 -12.81 -9.53 -17.96
C ARG A 4 -12.88 -10.03 -16.51
N VAL A 5 -13.24 -9.22 -15.50
CA VAL A 5 -13.31 -9.63 -14.08
C VAL A 5 -14.28 -8.74 -13.27
N ASP A 6 -15.14 -9.34 -12.43
CA ASP A 6 -15.92 -8.72 -11.32
C ASP A 6 -15.43 -9.28 -9.99
N ASN A 7 -15.32 -8.44 -8.97
CA ASN A 7 -15.28 -8.94 -7.59
C ASN A 7 -16.01 -8.02 -6.59
N GLY A 8 -16.83 -7.08 -7.06
CA GLY A 8 -17.53 -6.09 -6.23
C GLY A 8 -16.66 -4.93 -5.72
N GLN A 9 -15.33 -4.98 -5.86
CA GLN A 9 -14.42 -3.89 -5.48
C GLN A 9 -13.67 -3.29 -6.68
N LYS A 10 -13.63 -4.01 -7.80
CA LYS A 10 -13.14 -3.49 -9.08
C LYS A 10 -13.74 -4.22 -10.27
N ASP A 11 -13.82 -3.51 -11.38
CA ASP A 11 -14.16 -4.04 -12.69
C ASP A 11 -13.04 -3.79 -13.70
N LEU A 12 -12.76 -4.79 -14.54
CA LEU A 12 -11.81 -4.67 -15.66
C LEU A 12 -12.51 -4.75 -17.01
N PHE A 13 -12.28 -3.73 -17.85
CA PHE A 13 -12.79 -3.64 -19.20
C PHE A 13 -11.67 -3.49 -20.23
N SER A 14 -11.86 -4.10 -21.41
CA SER A 14 -11.08 -3.83 -22.61
C SER A 14 -11.81 -2.82 -23.51
N VAL A 15 -11.17 -1.69 -23.78
CA VAL A 15 -11.70 -0.53 -24.49
C VAL A 15 -10.62 0.09 -25.38
N ASN A 16 -10.78 0.03 -26.71
CA ASN A 16 -9.90 0.66 -27.70
C ASN A 16 -8.40 0.37 -27.46
N ASP A 17 -8.05 -0.91 -27.30
CA ASP A 17 -6.68 -1.38 -27.03
C ASP A 17 -6.11 -0.96 -25.66
N TYR A 18 -6.98 -0.58 -24.72
CA TYR A 18 -6.63 -0.37 -23.31
C TYR A 18 -7.39 -1.30 -22.38
N TYR A 19 -6.70 -1.78 -21.36
CA TYR A 19 -7.30 -2.28 -20.13
C TYR A 19 -7.61 -1.10 -19.20
N VAL A 20 -8.89 -0.98 -18.85
CA VAL A 20 -9.42 0.02 -17.93
C VAL A 20 -9.98 -0.68 -16.71
N THR A 21 -9.31 -0.50 -15.57
CA THR A 21 -9.79 -0.97 -14.26
C THR A 21 -10.47 0.18 -13.53
N TYR A 22 -11.74 0.01 -13.17
CA TYR A 22 -12.44 0.88 -12.22
C TYR A 22 -12.36 0.26 -10.84
N TYR A 23 -12.01 1.05 -9.85
CA TYR A 23 -12.04 0.67 -8.44
C TYR A 23 -13.21 1.37 -7.77
N TYR A 24 -13.82 0.70 -6.80
CA TYR A 24 -14.98 1.20 -6.08
C TYR A 24 -14.70 1.27 -4.58
N ASP A 25 -15.24 2.30 -3.92
CA ASP A 25 -15.23 2.42 -2.47
C ASP A 25 -16.52 1.79 -1.89
N SER A 26 -16.40 0.57 -1.38
CA SER A 26 -17.52 -0.18 -0.80
C SER A 26 -18.07 0.44 0.49
N HIS A 27 -17.32 1.36 1.11
CA HIS A 27 -17.77 2.11 2.28
C HIS A 27 -18.41 3.45 1.91
N ASN A 28 -18.43 3.81 0.63
CA ASN A 28 -19.03 5.04 0.11
C ASN A 28 -19.95 4.76 -1.08
N GLY A 29 -20.92 3.84 -0.90
CA GLY A 29 -21.98 3.59 -1.87
C GLY A 29 -21.51 3.03 -3.21
N ASP A 30 -20.36 2.34 -3.23
CA ASP A 30 -19.72 1.79 -4.43
C ASP A 30 -19.39 2.87 -5.49
N GLU A 31 -19.11 4.10 -5.03
CA GLU A 31 -18.61 5.16 -5.92
C GLU A 31 -17.22 4.82 -6.47
N VAL A 32 -16.95 5.25 -7.70
CA VAL A 32 -15.63 5.06 -8.33
C VAL A 32 -14.58 5.85 -7.55
N SER A 33 -13.63 5.14 -6.93
CA SER A 33 -12.52 5.71 -6.18
C SER A 33 -11.33 6.04 -7.08
N SER A 34 -10.99 5.11 -7.99
CA SER A 34 -9.82 5.20 -8.86
C SER A 34 -10.10 4.58 -10.23
N VAL A 35 -9.36 5.05 -11.25
CA VAL A 35 -9.34 4.45 -12.58
C VAL A 35 -7.90 4.20 -13.00
N PHE A 36 -7.58 2.95 -13.34
CA PHE A 36 -6.28 2.57 -13.88
C PHE A 36 -6.43 2.19 -15.35
N VAL A 37 -5.66 2.86 -16.21
CA VAL A 37 -5.66 2.61 -17.65
C VAL A 37 -4.26 2.19 -18.07
N ILE A 38 -4.16 1.07 -18.78
CA ILE A 38 -2.92 0.57 -19.35
C ILE A 38 -3.18 0.05 -20.77
N ASP A 39 -2.21 0.26 -21.66
CA ASP A 39 -2.26 -0.28 -23.01
C ASP A 39 -2.27 -1.82 -22.96
N GLU A 40 -3.15 -2.46 -23.71
CA GLU A 40 -3.29 -3.92 -23.71
C GLU A 40 -1.99 -4.61 -24.11
N ALA A 41 -1.23 -4.05 -25.07
CA ALA A 41 0.02 -4.64 -25.50
C ALA A 41 1.09 -4.58 -24.40
N VAL A 42 1.10 -3.50 -23.60
CA VAL A 42 2.04 -3.36 -22.47
C VAL A 42 1.73 -4.37 -21.37
N GLU A 43 0.45 -4.52 -21.00
CA GLU A 43 0.05 -5.49 -19.97
C GLU A 43 0.25 -6.93 -20.47
N ASP A 44 -0.09 -7.23 -21.72
CA ASP A 44 0.03 -8.56 -22.31
C ASP A 44 1.48 -8.98 -22.58
N GLU A 45 2.42 -8.04 -22.78
CA GLU A 45 3.88 -8.32 -22.88
C GLU A 45 4.50 -8.65 -21.51
N TYR A 46 3.81 -8.31 -20.42
CA TYR A 46 4.33 -8.50 -19.07
C TYR A 46 4.16 -9.95 -18.59
N ASP A 47 5.13 -10.80 -18.95
CA ASP A 47 5.10 -12.25 -18.68
C ASP A 47 5.25 -12.63 -17.18
N GLN A 48 5.52 -11.67 -16.29
CA GLN A 48 5.72 -11.91 -14.87
C GLN A 48 4.62 -11.29 -14.00
N TYR A 49 4.14 -12.02 -12.99
CA TYR A 49 3.07 -11.53 -12.13
C TYR A 49 3.51 -10.41 -11.17
N TYR A 50 4.77 -10.43 -10.71
CA TYR A 50 5.36 -9.37 -9.88
C TYR A 50 6.62 -8.85 -10.56
N PRO A 51 6.98 -7.56 -10.39
CA PRO A 51 8.21 -7.02 -10.94
C PRO A 51 9.45 -7.60 -10.28
N ASP A 52 10.59 -7.39 -10.96
CA ASP A 52 11.90 -7.69 -10.39
C ASP A 52 12.13 -6.92 -9.08
N ALA A 53 12.64 -7.63 -8.09
CA ALA A 53 12.95 -7.12 -6.75
C ALA A 53 14.19 -6.20 -6.74
N THR A 54 14.13 -5.07 -7.45
CA THR A 54 15.22 -4.10 -7.52
C THR A 54 15.02 -2.95 -6.53
N GLY A 55 16.12 -2.29 -6.14
CA GLY A 55 16.05 -1.07 -5.32
C GLY A 55 15.25 0.06 -5.98
N THR A 56 15.29 0.15 -7.32
CA THR A 56 14.51 1.12 -8.09
C THR A 56 13.01 0.83 -8.00
N ILE A 57 12.58 -0.41 -8.22
CA ILE A 57 11.17 -0.81 -8.11
C ILE A 57 10.66 -0.59 -6.68
N ARG A 58 11.46 -0.95 -5.66
CA ARG A 58 11.13 -0.66 -4.26
C ARG A 58 10.86 0.83 -4.04
N ASN A 59 11.79 1.70 -4.44
CA ASN A 59 11.65 3.15 -4.26
C ASN A 59 10.43 3.71 -5.02
N THR A 60 10.19 3.22 -6.24
CA THR A 60 9.00 3.57 -7.02
C THR A 60 7.72 3.19 -6.27
N TYR A 61 7.66 2.00 -5.67
CA TYR A 61 6.50 1.55 -4.91
C TYR A 61 6.27 2.40 -3.66
N GLU A 62 7.32 2.65 -2.88
CA GLU A 62 7.26 3.52 -1.68
C GLU A 62 6.78 4.93 -2.04
N THR A 63 7.30 5.50 -3.13
CA THR A 63 6.92 6.84 -3.62
C THR A 63 5.47 6.87 -4.07
N GLN A 64 5.03 5.86 -4.84
CA GLN A 64 3.64 5.77 -5.29
C GLN A 64 2.66 5.64 -4.12
N ILE A 65 2.98 4.85 -3.08
CA ILE A 65 2.13 4.74 -1.89
C ILE A 65 1.92 6.12 -1.26
N VAL A 66 2.98 6.92 -1.05
CA VAL A 66 2.84 8.27 -0.46
C VAL A 66 1.97 9.17 -1.32
N TYR A 67 2.18 9.19 -2.63
CA TYR A 67 1.38 10.01 -3.54
C TYR A 67 -0.09 9.59 -3.60
N LEU A 68 -0.36 8.29 -3.68
CA LEU A 68 -1.73 7.76 -3.74
C LEU A 68 -2.46 7.98 -2.43
N VAL A 69 -1.82 7.75 -1.27
CA VAL A 69 -2.42 8.05 0.04
C VAL A 69 -2.73 9.53 0.16
N ASN A 70 -1.82 10.42 -0.24
CA ASN A 70 -2.09 11.86 -0.19
C ASN A 70 -3.20 12.29 -1.16
N ALA A 71 -3.33 11.65 -2.32
CA ALA A 71 -4.44 11.88 -3.24
C ALA A 71 -5.79 11.46 -2.63
N VAL A 72 -5.84 10.28 -1.99
CA VAL A 72 -7.03 9.82 -1.26
C VAL A 72 -7.33 10.77 -0.10
N ARG A 73 -6.36 11.12 0.72
CA ARG A 73 -6.58 12.05 1.85
C ARG A 73 -7.11 13.40 1.38
N ALA A 74 -6.62 13.92 0.26
CA ALA A 74 -7.12 15.16 -0.32
C ALA A 74 -8.58 15.07 -0.79
N SER A 75 -9.05 13.90 -1.28
CA SER A 75 -10.47 13.73 -1.64
C SER A 75 -11.41 13.67 -0.43
N TYR A 76 -10.85 13.50 0.77
CA TYR A 76 -11.55 13.57 2.06
C TYR A 76 -11.27 14.87 2.83
N ASP A 77 -10.75 15.91 2.16
CA ASP A 77 -10.40 17.20 2.76
C ASP A 77 -9.38 17.11 3.92
N LEU A 78 -8.54 16.07 3.94
CA LEU A 78 -7.50 15.86 4.94
C LEU A 78 -6.14 16.43 4.47
N GLY A 79 -5.33 16.85 5.44
CA GLY A 79 -3.96 17.30 5.19
C GLY A 79 -3.07 16.19 4.65
N SER A 80 -2.10 16.56 3.80
CA SER A 80 -1.09 15.64 3.27
C SER A 80 -0.15 15.17 4.38
N LEU A 81 0.31 13.93 4.26
CA LEU A 81 1.35 13.34 5.08
C LEU A 81 2.72 13.66 4.49
N GLU A 82 3.63 14.11 5.35
CA GLU A 82 5.05 14.25 5.03
C GLU A 82 5.78 12.93 5.28
N ARG A 83 6.55 12.45 4.30
CA ARG A 83 7.36 11.22 4.45
C ARG A 83 8.66 11.55 5.18
N LEU A 84 8.96 10.84 6.28
CA LEU A 84 10.27 10.92 6.95
C LEU A 84 11.04 9.60 6.83
N ASP A 85 12.37 9.73 6.71
CA ASP A 85 13.27 8.60 6.46
C ASP A 85 13.34 7.62 7.64
N ASP A 86 13.40 8.11 8.88
CA ASP A 86 13.54 7.25 10.09
C ASP A 86 12.37 6.26 10.22
N ALA A 87 11.13 6.75 10.12
CA ALA A 87 9.95 5.89 10.12
C ALA A 87 9.86 4.98 8.88
N SER A 88 10.40 5.43 7.74
CA SER A 88 10.52 4.61 6.52
C SER A 88 11.47 3.42 6.72
N GLU A 89 12.55 3.61 7.47
CA GLU A 89 13.48 2.52 7.82
C GLU A 89 12.81 1.49 8.74
N THR A 90 12.10 1.93 9.78
CA THR A 90 11.30 1.04 10.65
C THR A 90 10.29 0.22 9.85
N ALA A 91 9.54 0.87 8.95
CA ALA A 91 8.57 0.21 8.08
C ALA A 91 9.23 -0.82 7.16
N LEU A 92 10.38 -0.46 6.56
CA LEU A 92 11.13 -1.34 5.66
C LEU A 92 11.68 -2.56 6.39
N ASN A 93 12.17 -2.39 7.62
CA ASN A 93 12.66 -3.47 8.45
C ASN A 93 11.53 -4.47 8.77
N HIS A 94 10.33 -3.99 9.10
CA HIS A 94 9.18 -4.87 9.33
C HIS A 94 8.75 -5.62 8.07
N SER A 95 8.68 -4.95 6.92
CA SER A 95 8.38 -5.62 5.64
C SER A 95 9.42 -6.68 5.29
N ARG A 96 10.71 -6.41 5.52
CA ARG A 96 11.79 -7.41 5.33
C ARG A 96 11.65 -8.58 6.28
N ASP A 97 11.29 -8.33 7.53
CA ASP A 97 11.10 -9.36 8.54
C ASP A 97 9.96 -10.31 8.15
N MET A 98 8.80 -9.75 7.78
CA MET A 98 7.65 -10.51 7.26
C MET A 98 8.01 -11.33 6.01
N ALA A 99 8.73 -10.72 5.06
CA ALA A 99 9.15 -11.39 3.83
C ALA A 99 10.12 -12.55 4.10
N ARG A 100 11.14 -12.34 4.92
CA ARG A 100 12.17 -13.34 5.25
C ARG A 100 11.61 -14.52 6.03
N HIS A 101 10.73 -14.25 6.99
CA HIS A 101 10.20 -15.27 7.89
C HIS A 101 8.81 -15.79 7.49
N ASN A 102 8.27 -15.33 6.36
CA ASN A 102 6.98 -15.74 5.79
C ASN A 102 5.81 -15.67 6.79
N TYR A 103 5.67 -14.52 7.44
CA TYR A 103 4.51 -14.23 8.28
C TYR A 103 3.87 -12.91 7.86
N PHE A 104 2.68 -12.62 8.37
CA PHE A 104 1.96 -11.36 8.10
C PHE A 104 1.19 -10.96 9.35
N SER A 105 1.72 -9.99 10.10
CA SER A 105 1.23 -9.58 11.41
C SER A 105 1.78 -8.20 11.77
N HIS A 106 1.00 -7.41 12.52
CA HIS A 106 1.47 -6.15 13.12
C HIS A 106 2.56 -6.39 14.18
N THR A 107 2.42 -7.47 14.95
CA THR A 107 3.42 -7.90 15.92
C THR A 107 4.44 -8.80 15.24
N ASN A 108 5.73 -8.46 15.38
CA ASN A 108 6.81 -9.25 14.81
C ASN A 108 7.05 -10.55 15.63
N LEU A 109 7.97 -11.40 15.16
CA LEU A 109 8.25 -12.69 15.83
C LEU A 109 8.96 -12.54 17.19
N GLU A 110 9.46 -11.36 17.51
CA GLU A 110 10.04 -11.02 18.81
C GLU A 110 8.99 -10.49 19.80
N GLY A 111 7.73 -10.34 19.35
CA GLY A 111 6.63 -9.83 20.17
C GLY A 111 6.49 -8.30 20.16
N LEU A 112 7.25 -7.59 19.32
CA LEU A 112 7.23 -6.14 19.21
C LEU A 112 6.07 -5.68 18.32
N SER A 113 5.21 -4.80 18.85
CA SER A 113 4.19 -4.07 18.10
C SER A 113 4.82 -3.00 17.19
N PRO A 114 4.04 -2.35 16.31
CA PRO A 114 4.54 -1.24 15.50
C PRO A 114 5.13 -0.11 16.35
N PHE A 115 4.50 0.16 17.50
CA PHE A 115 4.91 1.19 18.44
C PHE A 115 6.23 0.84 19.13
N ASP A 116 6.39 -0.42 19.55
CA ASP A 116 7.66 -0.88 20.14
C ASP A 116 8.81 -0.79 19.13
N ARG A 117 8.54 -1.06 17.84
CA ARG A 117 9.54 -0.91 16.77
C ARG A 117 9.90 0.55 16.52
N MET A 118 8.90 1.44 16.47
CA MET A 118 9.12 2.88 16.32
C MET A 118 9.94 3.43 17.50
N ASP A 119 9.62 3.05 18.73
CA ASP A 119 10.34 3.47 19.93
C ASP A 119 11.79 2.95 19.93
N ALA A 120 12.01 1.68 19.53
CA ALA A 120 13.33 1.07 19.45
C ALA A 120 14.23 1.75 18.40
N ASP A 121 13.65 2.21 17.30
CA ASP A 121 14.35 2.94 16.24
C ASP A 121 14.46 4.45 16.52
N GLY A 122 13.92 4.93 17.65
CA GLY A 122 14.03 6.33 18.08
C GLY A 122 13.06 7.29 17.38
N VAL A 123 11.97 6.78 16.80
CA VAL A 123 10.93 7.61 16.18
C VAL A 123 10.03 8.22 17.25
N GLU A 124 10.05 9.54 17.40
CA GLU A 124 9.18 10.25 18.35
C GLU A 124 7.78 10.52 17.75
N TYR A 125 6.72 10.28 18.54
CA TYR A 125 5.34 10.55 18.12
C TYR A 125 4.37 10.73 19.31
N HIS A 126 3.26 11.43 19.07
CA HIS A 126 2.10 11.48 20.00
C HIS A 126 1.04 10.42 19.71
N SER A 127 0.82 10.12 18.45
CA SER A 127 -0.15 9.14 17.98
C SER A 127 0.40 8.44 16.75
N ALA A 128 0.10 7.16 16.60
CA ALA A 128 0.55 6.39 15.45
C ALA A 128 -0.45 5.28 15.06
N ALA A 129 -0.33 4.80 13.81
CA ALA A 129 -1.03 3.63 13.28
C ALA A 129 -0.19 2.93 12.21
N GLU A 130 -0.54 1.68 11.89
CA GLU A 130 0.14 0.88 10.86
C GLU A 130 -0.88 0.24 9.91
N ASN A 131 -0.61 0.34 8.61
CA ASN A 131 -1.24 -0.49 7.60
C ASN A 131 -0.24 -1.50 7.03
N LEU A 132 -0.72 -2.73 6.83
CA LEU A 132 0.05 -3.80 6.19
C LEU A 132 -0.66 -4.28 4.94
N ALA A 133 0.10 -4.66 3.91
CA ALA A 133 -0.40 -5.37 2.74
C ALA A 133 0.61 -6.43 2.29
N ARG A 134 0.13 -7.45 1.56
CA ARG A 134 0.96 -8.55 1.05
C ARG A 134 0.36 -9.13 -0.22
N GLY A 135 1.16 -9.11 -1.29
CA GLY A 135 0.82 -9.74 -2.57
C GLY A 135 -0.07 -8.92 -3.50
N GLN A 136 -0.43 -7.70 -3.13
CA GLN A 136 -0.97 -6.73 -4.07
C GLN A 136 0.09 -6.42 -5.11
N VAL A 137 -0.26 -6.47 -6.40
CA VAL A 137 0.74 -6.35 -7.48
C VAL A 137 1.27 -4.92 -7.56
N ARG A 138 0.38 -3.93 -7.45
CA ARG A 138 0.70 -2.51 -7.57
C ARG A 138 0.40 -1.77 -6.26
N PRO A 139 1.10 -0.65 -5.99
CA PRO A 139 0.75 0.26 -4.89
C PRO A 139 -0.72 0.65 -4.87
N LEU A 140 -1.32 0.94 -6.02
CA LEU A 140 -2.76 1.25 -6.13
C LEU A 140 -3.64 0.11 -5.58
N ASP A 141 -3.33 -1.15 -5.88
CA ASP A 141 -4.10 -2.29 -5.37
C ASP A 141 -4.01 -2.40 -3.83
N ALA A 142 -2.88 -1.99 -3.23
CA ALA A 142 -2.73 -1.93 -1.77
C ALA A 142 -3.56 -0.81 -1.15
N ILE A 143 -3.54 0.40 -1.74
CA ILE A 143 -4.35 1.53 -1.24
C ILE A 143 -5.84 1.23 -1.32
N GLU A 144 -6.32 0.72 -2.46
CA GLU A 144 -7.72 0.37 -2.65
C GLU A 144 -8.14 -0.77 -1.71
N GLY A 145 -7.24 -1.73 -1.44
CA GLY A 145 -7.47 -2.77 -0.44
C GLY A 145 -7.56 -2.23 0.99
N TRP A 146 -6.74 -1.23 1.35
CA TRP A 146 -6.82 -0.57 2.66
C TRP A 146 -8.10 0.26 2.81
N MET A 147 -8.49 1.01 1.77
CA MET A 147 -9.71 1.81 1.77
C MET A 147 -10.97 0.97 1.86
N ASN A 148 -10.98 -0.23 1.27
CA ASN A 148 -12.09 -1.16 1.34
C ASN A 148 -12.04 -2.12 2.54
N SER A 149 -11.07 -1.98 3.44
CA SER A 149 -10.97 -2.81 4.65
C SER A 149 -12.06 -2.47 5.66
N ASP A 150 -12.80 -3.48 6.14
CA ASP A 150 -13.84 -3.31 7.16
C ASP A 150 -13.32 -2.83 8.53
N LYS A 151 -12.02 -3.01 8.80
CA LYS A 151 -11.40 -2.67 10.09
C LYS A 151 -10.02 -2.08 9.91
N GLY A 152 -9.73 -1.04 10.69
CA GLY A 152 -8.39 -0.50 10.95
C GLY A 152 -7.75 0.24 9.78
N HIS A 153 -7.62 -0.39 8.61
CA HIS A 153 -6.78 0.17 7.54
C HIS A 153 -7.30 1.50 6.97
N ARG A 154 -8.61 1.58 6.71
CA ARG A 154 -9.27 2.81 6.27
C ARG A 154 -9.18 3.91 7.31
N GLU A 155 -9.43 3.56 8.58
CA GLU A 155 -9.37 4.50 9.70
C GLU A 155 -7.96 5.08 9.89
N ALA A 156 -6.92 4.26 9.73
CA ALA A 156 -5.53 4.71 9.78
C ALA A 156 -5.20 5.66 8.62
N LEU A 157 -5.59 5.30 7.38
CA LEU A 157 -5.32 6.10 6.19
C LEU A 157 -6.00 7.48 6.27
N LEU A 158 -7.24 7.52 6.77
CA LEU A 158 -8.04 8.74 6.96
C LEU A 158 -7.85 9.39 8.34
N GLY A 159 -6.92 8.90 9.15
CA GLY A 159 -6.67 9.41 10.50
C GLY A 159 -6.03 10.80 10.50
N ASN A 160 -6.11 11.48 11.65
CA ASN A 160 -5.51 12.81 11.84
C ASN A 160 -4.00 12.73 12.11
N TYR A 161 -3.25 12.33 11.08
CA TYR A 161 -1.80 12.23 11.08
C TYR A 161 -1.18 13.32 10.20
N THR A 162 0.10 13.61 10.45
CA THR A 162 0.85 14.62 9.68
C THR A 162 2.08 14.02 8.98
N HIS A 163 2.54 12.85 9.42
CA HIS A 163 3.73 12.19 8.86
C HIS A 163 3.46 10.72 8.53
N THR A 164 4.31 10.17 7.67
CA THR A 164 4.26 8.76 7.28
C THR A 164 5.66 8.17 7.07
N GLY A 165 5.79 6.88 7.38
CA GLY A 165 6.93 6.06 6.97
C GLY A 165 6.43 4.93 6.09
N VAL A 166 7.06 4.71 4.94
CA VAL A 166 6.69 3.61 4.02
C VAL A 166 7.91 2.74 3.77
N GLY A 167 7.71 1.42 3.82
CA GLY A 167 8.75 0.45 3.50
C GLY A 167 8.19 -0.76 2.79
N ILE A 168 8.86 -1.15 1.69
CA ILE A 168 8.46 -2.28 0.84
C ILE A 168 9.57 -3.31 0.78
N ALA A 169 9.23 -4.58 0.95
CA ALA A 169 10.14 -5.69 0.73
C ALA A 169 9.54 -6.72 -0.23
N PHE A 170 10.39 -7.36 -1.02
CA PHE A 170 10.00 -8.42 -1.94
C PHE A 170 10.52 -9.76 -1.42
N ASP A 171 9.65 -10.75 -1.38
CA ASP A 171 9.99 -12.14 -1.07
C ASP A 171 10.40 -12.85 -2.36
N GLU A 172 11.70 -12.79 -2.67
CA GLU A 172 12.30 -13.42 -3.86
C GLU A 172 12.05 -14.94 -3.90
N SER A 173 11.92 -15.60 -2.74
CA SER A 173 11.60 -17.03 -2.66
C SER A 173 10.18 -17.37 -3.12
N ARG A 174 9.33 -16.35 -3.26
CA ARG A 174 7.92 -16.46 -3.67
C ARG A 174 7.62 -15.54 -4.84
N ASN A 175 8.43 -15.65 -5.89
CA ASN A 175 8.25 -14.93 -7.14
C ASN A 175 8.23 -13.41 -6.95
N ASN A 176 9.08 -12.86 -6.07
CA ASN A 176 9.09 -11.43 -5.73
C ASN A 176 7.77 -10.92 -5.12
N ARG A 177 7.06 -11.73 -4.33
CA ARG A 177 5.81 -11.30 -3.70
C ARG A 177 6.07 -10.09 -2.77
N PRO A 178 5.39 -8.95 -2.97
CA PRO A 178 5.63 -7.76 -2.16
C PRO A 178 4.95 -7.82 -0.79
N TYR A 179 5.61 -7.20 0.18
CA TYR A 179 5.12 -6.89 1.52
C TYR A 179 5.23 -5.38 1.71
N TYR A 180 4.16 -4.80 2.24
CA TYR A 180 3.98 -3.37 2.41
C TYR A 180 3.79 -3.09 3.90
N THR A 181 4.53 -2.12 4.41
CA THR A 181 4.30 -1.50 5.71
C THR A 181 4.18 0.00 5.53
N GLN A 182 3.10 0.60 6.05
CA GLN A 182 2.97 2.04 6.13
C GLN A 182 2.62 2.46 7.56
N LEU A 183 3.47 3.30 8.13
CA LEU A 183 3.28 3.95 9.42
C LEU A 183 2.67 5.33 9.19
N TYR A 184 1.75 5.71 10.06
CA TYR A 184 1.12 7.04 10.11
C TYR A 184 1.33 7.59 11.50
N TYR A 185 1.72 8.86 11.65
CA TYR A 185 1.96 9.42 12.97
C TYR A 185 1.92 10.95 13.02
N THR A 186 1.86 11.50 14.23
CA THR A 186 2.01 12.92 14.54
C THR A 186 3.26 13.14 15.38
N LEU A 187 4.04 14.19 15.10
CA LEU A 187 5.20 14.55 15.93
C LEU A 187 4.76 15.12 17.30
N PRO A 188 5.68 15.12 18.29
CA PRO A 188 5.49 15.77 19.59
C PRO A 188 5.13 17.28 19.54
#